data_AF-A0A2S9GRC6-F1
#
_entry.id   AF-A0A2S9GRC6-F1
#
_cell.length_a   1.000
_cell.length_b   1.000
_cell.length_c   1.000
_cell.angle_alpha   90.00
_cell.angle_beta   90.00
_cell.angle_gamma   90.00
#
_symmetry.space_group_name_H-M   'P 1'
#
loop_
_entity.id
_entity.type
_entity.pdbx_description
1 polymer ?
#
loop_
_entity_poly.entity_id
_entity_poly.type
_entity_poly.pdbx_seq_one_letter_code
_entity_poly.pdbx_strand_id
1 'polypeptide(L)' 'TRELLTAVPFAPGYGVEIGLLVDTYDRLGLDGLAQVNLGVRTHRNRPLTELASMSRQVIATLLSRCGIP' A
#
# COMPACT_ATOMS: atom_id res chain seq x y z
N THR A 1 14.10 1.26 10.41
CA THR A 1 13.23 0.39 9.58
C THR A 1 12.15 -0.32 10.37
N ARG A 2 12.41 -0.92 11.56
CA ARG A 2 11.34 -1.53 12.38
C ARG A 2 10.40 -0.50 13.04
N GLU A 3 10.96 0.61 13.54
CA GLU A 3 10.20 1.62 14.29
C GLU A 3 8.98 2.15 13.55
N LEU A 4 9.14 2.54 12.28
CA LEU A 4 8.03 2.98 11.42
C LEU A 4 6.96 1.89 11.29
N LEU A 5 7.37 0.65 10.96
CA LEU A 5 6.44 -0.48 10.79
C LEU A 5 5.67 -0.77 12.07
N THR A 6 6.29 -0.64 13.25
CA THR A 6 5.57 -0.83 14.52
C THR A 6 4.71 0.36 14.92
N ALA A 7 4.89 1.52 14.29
CA ALA A 7 4.19 2.75 14.64
C ALA A 7 2.92 2.98 13.80
N VAL A 8 2.78 2.34 12.64
CA VAL A 8 1.65 2.54 11.71
C VAL A 8 0.68 1.35 11.73
N PRO A 9 -0.63 1.59 11.52
CA PRO A 9 -1.60 0.51 11.41
C PRO A 9 -1.43 -0.27 10.09
N PHE A 10 -1.75 -1.56 10.12
CA PHE A 10 -1.75 -2.40 8.92
C PHE A 10 -3.15 -2.53 8.36
N ALA A 11 -3.34 -2.10 7.12
CA ALA A 11 -4.56 -2.37 6.38
C ALA A 11 -4.68 -3.89 6.06
N PRO A 12 -5.90 -4.45 6.01
CA PRO A 12 -6.09 -5.87 5.75
C PRO A 12 -5.88 -6.21 4.27
N GLY A 13 -5.52 -7.48 4.02
CA GLY A 13 -5.47 -8.06 2.68
C GLY A 13 -4.58 -7.27 1.72
N TYR A 14 -5.11 -7.01 0.52
CA TYR A 14 -4.38 -6.31 -0.55
C TYR A 14 -4.27 -4.79 -0.35
N GLY A 15 -4.84 -4.26 0.74
CA GLY A 15 -4.69 -2.85 1.09
C GLY A 15 -3.39 -2.53 1.82
N VAL A 16 -2.66 -3.54 2.29
CA VAL A 16 -1.53 -3.34 3.21
C VAL A 16 -0.42 -2.47 2.60
N GLU A 17 -0.05 -2.68 1.34
CA GLU A 17 1.04 -1.92 0.72
C GLU A 17 0.67 -0.45 0.49
N ILE A 18 -0.54 -0.17 0.01
CA ILE A 18 -0.98 1.22 -0.21
C ILE A 18 -1.20 1.95 1.12
N GLY A 19 -1.71 1.26 2.14
CA GLY A 19 -1.86 1.83 3.49
C GLY A 19 -0.52 2.23 4.08
N LEU A 20 0.48 1.33 4.02
CA LEU A 20 1.84 1.63 4.49
C LEU A 20 2.47 2.80 3.74
N LEU A 21 2.27 2.89 2.42
CA LEU A 21 2.82 3.99 1.61
C LEU A 21 2.24 5.35 2.05
N VAL A 22 0.91 5.43 2.19
CA VAL A 22 0.23 6.67 2.60
C VAL A 22 0.58 7.03 4.04
N ASP A 23 0.51 6.07 4.97
CA ASP A 23 0.85 6.29 6.39
C ASP A 23 2.31 6.75 6.57
N THR A 24 3.22 6.28 5.71
CA THR A 24 4.62 6.73 5.70
C THR A 24 4.74 8.15 5.17
N TYR A 25 4.09 8.45 4.04
CA TYR A 25 4.09 9.78 3.44
C TYR A 25 3.51 10.83 4.41
N ASP A 26 2.37 10.56 5.03
CA ASP A 26 1.71 11.50 5.93
C ASP A 26 2.53 11.80 7.20
N ARG A 27 3.37 10.85 7.64
CA ARG A 27 4.19 11.00 8.85
C ARG A 27 5.58 11.58 8.59
N LEU A 28 6.22 11.18 7.49
CA LEU A 28 7.64 11.45 7.24
C LEU A 28 7.88 12.29 5.97
N GLY A 29 6.83 12.58 5.19
CA GLY A 29 6.94 13.24 3.90
C GLY A 29 7.65 12.38 2.84
N LEU A 30 7.95 13.00 1.69
CA LEU A 30 8.68 12.34 0.60
C LEU A 30 10.11 11.94 0.99
N ASP A 31 10.76 12.69 1.88
CA ASP A 31 12.12 12.41 2.34
C ASP A 31 12.22 11.07 3.10
N GLY A 32 11.10 10.58 3.64
CA GLY A 32 10.97 9.26 4.25
C GLY A 32 10.83 8.11 3.25
N LEU A 33 10.75 8.38 1.95
CA LEU A 33 10.52 7.41 0.89
C LEU A 33 11.66 7.40 -0.14
N ALA A 34 12.04 6.21 -0.57
CA ALA A 34 12.98 6.01 -1.66
C ALA A 34 12.48 4.90 -2.59
N GLN A 35 12.89 4.96 -3.85
CA GLN A 35 12.61 3.93 -4.85
C GLN A 35 13.92 3.35 -5.37
N VAL A 36 13.93 2.05 -5.65
CA VAL A 36 15.10 1.32 -6.13
C VAL A 36 14.71 0.53 -7.37
N ASN A 37 15.52 0.62 -8.43
CA ASN A 37 15.33 -0.17 -9.64
C ASN A 37 15.74 -1.63 -9.39
N LEU A 38 14.80 -2.57 -9.57
CA LEU A 38 15.03 -4.00 -9.39
C LEU A 38 15.16 -4.77 -10.72
N GLY A 39 15.18 -4.07 -11.86
CA GLY A 39 15.15 -4.68 -13.18
C GLY A 39 13.77 -5.26 -13.52
N VAL A 40 13.74 -6.47 -14.08
CA VAL A 40 12.51 -7.12 -14.54
C VAL A 40 12.00 -8.10 -13.50
N ARG A 41 10.72 -7.98 -13.14
CA ARG A 41 10.02 -8.91 -12.25
C ARG A 41 8.88 -9.61 -13.00
N THR A 42 8.90 -10.93 -13.03
CA THR A 42 7.80 -11.77 -13.50
C THR A 42 7.10 -12.41 -12.30
N HIS A 43 5.78 -12.43 -12.31
CA HIS A 43 4.97 -13.08 -11.27
C HIS A 43 3.74 -13.75 -11.89
N ARG A 44 2.95 -14.44 -11.06
CA ARG A 44 1.70 -15.08 -11.50
C ARG A 44 0.71 -14.05 -12.04
N ASN A 45 0.18 -14.29 -13.23
CA ASN A 45 -0.96 -13.55 -13.78
C ASN A 45 -2.24 -14.06 -13.10
N ARG A 46 -2.86 -13.22 -12.28
CA ARG A 46 -4.14 -13.54 -11.62
C ARG A 46 -5.31 -13.29 -12.58
N PRO A 47 -6.41 -14.06 -12.48
CA PRO A 47 -7.60 -13.81 -13.26
C PRO A 47 -8.24 -12.45 -12.89
N LEU A 48 -8.97 -11.86 -13.82
CA LEU A 48 -9.61 -10.55 -13.64
C LEU A 48 -10.53 -10.47 -12.41
N THR A 49 -11.19 -11.58 -12.07
CA THR A 49 -12.07 -11.66 -10.88
C THR A 49 -11.30 -11.44 -9.58
N GLU A 50 -10.08 -11.98 -9.46
CA GLU A 50 -9.21 -11.72 -8.31
C GLU A 50 -8.69 -10.28 -8.30
N LEU A 51 -8.37 -9.73 -9.48
CA LEU A 51 -7.92 -8.33 -9.60
C LEU A 51 -9.02 -7.33 -9.21
N ALA A 52 -10.28 -7.64 -9.51
CA ALA A 52 -11.42 -6.80 -9.08
C ALA A 52 -11.54 -6.74 -7.55
N SER A 53 -11.41 -7.90 -6.87
CA SER A 53 -11.41 -7.95 -5.39
C SER A 53 -10.23 -7.19 -4.80
N MET A 54 -9.03 -7.37 -5.37
CA MET A 54 -7.83 -6.64 -4.99
C MET A 54 -8.03 -5.12 -5.14
N SER A 55 -8.49 -4.66 -6.29
CA SER A 55 -8.78 -3.24 -6.57
C SER A 55 -9.75 -2.63 -5.56
N ARG A 56 -10.83 -3.36 -5.23
CA ARG A 56 -11.81 -2.90 -4.23
C ARG A 56 -11.19 -2.66 -2.85
N GLN A 57 -10.25 -3.51 -2.42
CA GLN A 57 -9.55 -3.37 -1.14
C GLN A 57 -8.55 -2.21 -1.17
N VAL A 58 -7.82 -2.04 -2.28
CA VAL A 58 -6.88 -0.92 -2.47
C VAL A 58 -7.62 0.41 -2.40
N ILE A 59 -8.73 0.55 -3.14
CA ILE A 59 -9.54 1.77 -3.16
C ILE A 59 -10.12 2.04 -1.76
N ALA A 60 -10.70 1.05 -1.10
CA ALA A 60 -11.25 1.22 0.25
C ALA A 60 -10.20 1.71 1.25
N THR A 61 -8.99 1.13 1.19
CA THR A 61 -7.88 1.52 2.06
C THR A 61 -7.43 2.94 1.78
N LEU A 62 -7.25 3.30 0.51
CA LEU A 62 -6.81 4.63 0.10
C LEU A 62 -7.81 5.70 0.53
N LEU A 63 -9.09 5.52 0.21
CA LEU A 63 -10.15 6.47 0.58
C LEU A 63 -10.23 6.66 2.09
N SER A 64 -10.15 5.57 2.86
CA SER A 64 -10.13 5.64 4.32
C SER A 64 -8.96 6.46 4.87
N ARG A 65 -7.75 6.34 4.29
CA ARG A 65 -6.59 7.15 4.69
C ARG A 65 -6.72 8.61 4.27
N CYS A 66 -7.36 8.88 3.15
CA CYS A 66 -7.67 10.24 2.71
C CYS A 66 -8.87 10.87 3.44
N GLY A 67 -9.47 10.19 4.42
CA GLY A 67 -10.64 10.69 5.15
C GLY A 67 -11.92 10.76 4.32
N ILE A 68 -12.00 9.98 3.24
CA ILE A 68 -13.16 9.90 2.34
C ILE A 68 -14.00 8.68 2.73
N PRO A 69 -15.30 8.85 3.02
CA PRO A 69 -16.20 7.75 3.40
C PRO A 69 -16.51 6.79 2.24
#